data_AF-A0A812CWK4-F1
#
_entry.id   AF-A0A812CWK4-F1
#
_cell.length_a   1.000
_cell.length_b   1.000
_cell.length_c   1.000
_cell.angle_alpha   90.00
_cell.angle_beta   90.00
_cell.angle_gamma   90.00
#
_symmetry.space_group_name_H-M   'P 1'
#
loop_
_entity.id
_entity.type
_entity.pdbx_description
1 polymer ?
#
loop_
_entity_poly.entity_id
_entity_poly.type
_entity_poly.pdbx_seq_one_letter_code
_entity_poly.pdbx_strand_id
1 'polypeptide(L)'
;MLMSIQPSMRSTSLMKAVSSRVYRRPSRLNFLVQTCPGRIIHRPYFQALQSIWMMIIMKTKFHQIQLKKKEFQKNYHSGLREIFQNHKFVGCVSKELALIQHQTKLYLVNTFKLSRELFYQLLLLDFGNFGAIRLSEPAPLYDLAMMAFDLQESGWTPADGKKEDLATYVTDFLKSKREMLEEYFALEIDTDGNLCTIPMLLENYVPPLEGLPMYILRLSTEVNWEEEKECFMSFCKETSEFYAFRNNELQNAEPVLASPSQTEEPDQNMDDNWKWTTEHVLFPAYRARCDVHLDDYVSCRLPSFPYRRLGDFGLFDSPRSLGVTHDERLGDHVSC
;
A
#
# COMPACT_ATOMS: atom_id res chain seq x y z
N MET A 1 29.04 -35.46 31.11
CA MET A 1 28.50 -34.09 31.02
C MET A 1 27.98 -33.90 29.61
N LEU A 2 26.66 -34.02 29.45
CA LEU A 2 25.94 -33.62 28.25
C LEU A 2 25.66 -32.11 28.39
N MET A 3 26.14 -31.29 27.46
CA MET A 3 25.63 -29.92 27.29
C MET A 3 24.97 -29.83 25.92
N SER A 4 23.65 -29.69 25.99
CA SER A 4 22.72 -29.41 24.92
C SER A 4 22.97 -28.02 24.33
N ILE A 5 23.18 -27.95 23.01
CA ILE A 5 23.09 -26.71 22.24
C ILE A 5 21.73 -26.75 21.53
N GLN A 6 20.80 -25.89 21.94
CA GLN A 6 19.54 -25.68 21.23
C GLN A 6 19.76 -24.72 20.05
N PRO A 7 19.19 -24.98 18.87
CA PRO A 7 19.11 -24.01 17.80
C PRO A 7 18.03 -22.95 18.10
N SER A 8 18.38 -21.69 17.94
CA SER A 8 17.49 -20.54 18.10
C SER A 8 16.44 -20.48 16.98
N MET A 9 15.20 -20.87 17.29
CA MET A 9 14.03 -20.52 16.50
C MET A 9 13.70 -19.03 16.71
N ARG A 10 14.12 -18.15 15.80
CA ARG A 10 13.62 -16.77 15.68
C ARG A 10 13.54 -16.36 14.22
N SER A 11 12.59 -16.94 13.51
CA SER A 11 12.06 -16.43 12.25
C SER A 11 10.75 -17.18 12.00
N THR A 12 9.62 -16.57 12.36
CA THR A 12 8.21 -16.94 11.97
C THR A 12 7.10 -16.31 12.85
N SER A 13 7.40 -15.44 13.83
CA SER A 13 6.35 -14.97 14.78
C SER A 13 5.94 -13.49 14.68
N LEU A 14 6.02 -12.83 13.53
CA LEU A 14 5.65 -11.41 13.38
C LEU A 14 4.35 -11.15 12.60
N MET A 15 3.60 -12.18 12.21
CA MET A 15 2.36 -12.02 11.44
C MET A 15 1.20 -12.75 12.10
N LYS A 16 0.72 -12.23 13.25
CA LYS A 16 -0.59 -12.61 13.79
C LYS A 16 -1.50 -11.40 13.94
N ALA A 17 -2.53 -11.42 13.09
CA ALA A 17 -3.84 -10.78 13.20
C ALA A 17 -3.90 -9.24 13.35
N VAL A 18 -3.85 -8.50 12.24
CA VAL A 18 -4.38 -7.12 12.21
C VAL A 18 -5.84 -7.15 12.68
N SER A 19 -6.13 -6.61 13.86
CA SER A 19 -7.51 -6.42 14.31
C SER A 19 -8.06 -5.20 13.57
N SER A 20 -8.77 -5.43 12.46
CA SER A 20 -9.51 -4.42 11.69
C SER A 20 -10.72 -3.88 12.49
N ARG A 21 -10.48 -3.28 13.66
CA ARG A 21 -11.49 -2.46 14.34
C ARG A 21 -11.31 -1.02 13.88
N VAL A 22 -12.25 -0.59 13.04
CA VAL A 22 -12.43 0.81 12.65
C VAL A 22 -12.62 1.64 13.93
N TYR A 23 -11.59 2.38 14.32
CA TYR A 23 -11.71 3.35 15.40
C TYR A 23 -12.01 4.72 14.77
N ARG A 24 -13.29 5.04 14.58
CA ARG A 24 -13.69 6.44 14.30
C ARG A 24 -13.44 7.25 15.57
N ARG A 25 -12.44 8.12 15.56
CA ARG A 25 -12.15 9.00 16.71
C ARG A 25 -13.34 9.94 16.95
N PRO A 26 -13.89 10.00 18.17
CA PRO A 26 -14.59 11.19 18.63
C PRO A 26 -13.55 12.29 18.88
N SER A 27 -13.81 13.50 18.40
CA SER A 27 -12.95 14.68 18.61
C SER A 27 -12.72 14.91 20.11
N ARG A 28 -11.57 14.49 20.65
CA ARG A 28 -11.21 14.69 22.06
C ARG A 28 -10.05 15.68 22.17
N LEU A 29 -10.37 16.96 22.37
CA LEU A 29 -9.56 17.83 23.23
C LEU A 29 -10.10 17.68 24.66
N ASN A 30 -9.49 16.82 25.47
CA ASN A 30 -9.66 16.85 26.92
C ASN A 30 -8.27 16.96 27.55
N PHE A 31 -7.85 18.18 27.87
CA PHE A 31 -6.68 18.43 28.69
C PHE A 31 -7.06 18.20 30.17
N LEU A 32 -6.47 17.17 30.78
CA LEU A 32 -6.44 17.02 32.24
C LEU A 32 -5.35 17.96 32.77
N VAL A 33 -5.74 19.07 33.42
CA VAL A 33 -4.80 19.95 34.12
C VAL A 33 -4.91 19.67 35.61
N GLN A 34 -3.84 19.12 36.17
CA GLN A 34 -3.60 19.01 37.60
C GLN A 34 -3.42 20.42 38.16
N THR A 35 -4.32 20.87 39.04
CA THR A 35 -4.33 22.24 39.57
C THR A 35 -3.46 22.35 40.82
N CYS A 36 -2.46 23.23 40.79
CA CYS A 36 -1.85 23.78 42.01
C CYS A 36 -2.83 24.76 42.68
N PRO A 37 -2.95 24.78 44.02
CA PRO A 37 -3.86 25.69 44.69
C PRO A 37 -3.24 27.08 44.81
N GLY A 38 -3.96 28.10 44.31
CA GLY A 38 -3.68 29.49 44.66
C GLY A 38 -3.36 30.46 43.52
N ARG A 39 -4.20 30.53 42.47
CA ARG A 39 -4.57 31.78 41.76
C ARG A 39 -5.54 31.45 40.63
N ILE A 40 -6.80 31.87 40.76
CA ILE A 40 -7.78 31.83 39.67
C ILE A 40 -7.48 33.02 38.76
N ILE A 41 -6.66 32.78 37.73
CA ILE A 41 -6.62 33.65 36.55
C ILE A 41 -7.73 33.16 35.63
N HIS A 42 -8.69 34.03 35.30
CA HIS A 42 -9.76 33.73 34.35
C HIS A 42 -9.16 33.20 33.03
N ARG A 43 -9.37 31.91 32.76
CA ARG A 43 -8.85 31.14 31.61
C ARG A 43 -9.72 31.07 30.32
N PRO A 44 -10.86 31.78 30.12
CA PRO A 44 -11.63 31.59 28.88
C PRO A 44 -10.90 32.16 27.65
N TYR A 45 -10.14 33.25 27.81
CA TYR A 45 -9.39 33.86 26.71
C TYR A 45 -8.24 32.98 26.21
N PHE A 46 -7.50 32.31 27.10
CA PHE A 46 -6.36 31.48 26.69
C PHE A 46 -6.80 30.23 25.91
N GLN A 47 -7.87 29.56 26.35
CA GLN A 47 -8.43 28.40 25.63
C GLN A 47 -9.11 28.79 24.30
N ALA A 48 -9.80 29.94 24.27
CA ALA A 48 -10.38 30.46 23.04
C ALA A 48 -9.29 30.90 22.05
N LEU A 49 -8.25 31.58 22.51
CA LEU A 49 -7.10 31.95 21.69
C LEU A 49 -6.33 30.73 21.21
N GLN A 50 -6.15 29.70 22.03
CA GLN A 50 -5.50 28.44 21.62
C GLN A 50 -6.34 27.70 20.56
N SER A 51 -7.67 27.67 20.72
CA SER A 51 -8.58 27.08 19.71
C SER A 51 -8.60 27.89 18.41
N ILE A 52 -8.64 29.22 18.49
CA ILE A 52 -8.61 30.13 17.33
C ILE A 52 -7.24 30.04 16.65
N TRP A 53 -6.15 29.96 17.41
CA TRP A 53 -4.78 29.80 16.91
C TRP A 53 -4.59 28.44 16.22
N MET A 54 -5.09 27.35 16.82
CA MET A 54 -5.14 26.03 16.17
C MET A 54 -5.98 26.05 14.89
N MET A 55 -7.15 26.72 14.90
CA MET A 55 -7.97 26.90 13.70
C MET A 55 -7.24 27.71 12.62
N ILE A 56 -6.54 28.78 12.97
CA ILE A 56 -5.78 29.60 12.01
C ILE A 56 -4.59 28.79 11.44
N ILE A 57 -3.87 28.06 12.29
CA ILE A 57 -2.74 27.20 11.86
C ILE A 57 -3.23 26.06 10.96
N MET A 58 -4.29 25.35 11.34
CA MET A 58 -4.90 24.35 10.47
C MET A 58 -5.32 24.97 9.14
N LYS A 59 -5.91 26.17 9.15
CA LYS A 59 -6.39 26.83 7.92
C LYS A 59 -5.24 27.20 6.96
N THR A 60 -4.08 27.59 7.48
CA THR A 60 -2.88 27.89 6.67
C THR A 60 -2.23 26.61 6.13
N LYS A 61 -2.08 25.57 6.97
CA LYS A 61 -1.57 24.25 6.56
C LYS A 61 -2.46 23.61 5.49
N PHE A 62 -3.77 23.68 5.71
CA PHE A 62 -4.78 23.21 4.76
C PHE A 62 -4.74 23.98 3.44
N HIS A 63 -4.38 25.27 3.44
CA HIS A 63 -4.29 26.07 2.22
C HIS A 63 -3.31 25.47 1.20
N GLN A 64 -2.13 25.02 1.64
CA GLN A 64 -1.12 24.45 0.74
C GLN A 64 -1.61 23.16 0.07
N ILE A 65 -2.29 22.32 0.85
CA ILE A 65 -2.91 21.08 0.36
C ILE A 65 -4.07 21.41 -0.59
N GLN A 66 -4.87 22.44 -0.30
CA GLN A 66 -5.92 22.91 -1.21
C GLN A 66 -5.37 23.47 -2.52
N LEU A 67 -4.22 24.15 -2.51
CA LEU A 67 -3.55 24.59 -3.74
C LEU A 67 -3.11 23.40 -4.58
N LYS A 68 -2.49 22.39 -3.96
CA LYS A 68 -2.12 21.16 -4.65
C LYS A 68 -3.35 20.41 -5.18
N LYS A 69 -4.43 20.29 -4.41
CA LYS A 69 -5.72 19.75 -4.92
C LYS A 69 -6.20 20.48 -6.18
N LYS A 70 -6.11 21.80 -6.21
CA LYS A 70 -6.48 22.60 -7.41
C LYS A 70 -5.53 22.36 -8.59
N GLU A 71 -4.25 22.12 -8.34
CA GLU A 71 -3.28 21.74 -9.36
C GLU A 71 -3.63 20.35 -9.94
N PHE A 72 -3.93 19.37 -9.09
CA PHE A 72 -4.44 18.05 -9.48
C PHE A 72 -5.71 18.17 -10.33
N GLN A 73 -6.69 18.96 -9.87
CA GLN A 73 -7.94 19.19 -10.61
C GLN A 73 -7.76 19.89 -11.96
N LYS A 74 -6.63 20.56 -12.22
CA LYS A 74 -6.36 21.21 -13.52
C LYS A 74 -5.67 20.29 -14.51
N ASN A 75 -4.93 19.29 -14.03
CA ASN A 75 -4.01 18.51 -14.85
C ASN A 75 -4.51 17.09 -15.16
N TYR A 76 -5.73 16.71 -14.76
CA TYR A 76 -6.24 15.35 -15.00
C TYR A 76 -6.60 15.15 -16.48
N HIS A 77 -6.40 13.93 -16.98
CA HIS A 77 -6.79 13.61 -18.35
C HIS A 77 -8.24 13.14 -18.40
N SER A 78 -9.13 13.97 -18.94
CA SER A 78 -10.57 13.71 -19.00
C SER A 78 -10.91 12.36 -19.63
N GLY A 79 -10.21 11.95 -20.70
CA GLY A 79 -10.44 10.66 -21.34
C GLY A 79 -9.99 9.44 -20.51
N LEU A 80 -8.94 9.58 -19.67
CA LEU A 80 -8.51 8.47 -18.81
C LEU A 80 -9.46 8.35 -17.61
N ARG A 81 -9.87 9.50 -17.08
CA ARG A 81 -10.91 9.56 -16.05
C ARG A 81 -12.20 8.88 -16.53
N GLU A 82 -12.65 9.17 -17.74
CA GLU A 82 -13.84 8.52 -18.32
C GLU A 82 -13.67 6.99 -18.43
N ILE A 83 -12.49 6.53 -18.87
CA ILE A 83 -12.17 5.10 -18.94
C ILE A 83 -12.30 4.46 -17.56
N PHE A 84 -11.66 5.01 -16.52
CA PHE A 84 -11.71 4.43 -15.18
C PHE A 84 -13.08 4.59 -14.49
N GLN A 85 -13.85 5.63 -14.80
CA GLN A 85 -15.21 5.75 -14.27
C GLN A 85 -16.18 4.72 -14.86
N ASN A 86 -15.97 4.32 -16.11
CA ASN A 86 -16.90 3.44 -16.82
C ASN A 86 -16.31 2.07 -17.18
N HIS A 87 -15.15 1.73 -16.62
CA HIS A 87 -14.52 0.44 -16.89
C HIS A 87 -15.34 -0.73 -16.33
N LYS A 88 -15.26 -1.85 -17.04
CA LYS A 88 -15.60 -3.18 -16.55
C LYS A 88 -14.30 -3.92 -16.27
N PHE A 89 -14.14 -4.40 -15.03
CA PHE A 89 -13.00 -5.22 -14.70
C PHE A 89 -13.12 -6.58 -15.42
N VAL A 90 -12.01 -7.06 -15.98
CA VAL A 90 -11.97 -8.34 -16.72
C VAL A 90 -11.21 -9.40 -15.94
N GLY A 91 -10.06 -9.05 -15.37
CA GLY A 91 -9.25 -10.00 -14.60
C GLY A 91 -7.83 -9.50 -14.32
N CYS A 92 -7.16 -10.15 -13.38
CA CYS A 92 -5.74 -9.91 -13.11
C CYS A 92 -4.86 -10.73 -14.06
N VAL A 93 -3.82 -10.11 -14.62
CA VAL A 93 -2.77 -10.80 -15.41
C VAL A 93 -1.60 -11.17 -14.50
N SER A 94 -1.22 -10.25 -13.61
CA SER A 94 -0.25 -10.44 -12.53
C SER A 94 -0.61 -9.51 -11.37
N LYS A 95 0.13 -9.55 -10.27
CA LYS A 95 -0.05 -8.60 -9.15
C LYS A 95 0.10 -7.13 -9.57
N GLU A 96 0.90 -6.87 -10.60
CA GLU A 96 1.15 -5.52 -11.10
C GLU A 96 0.28 -5.14 -12.31
N LEU A 97 -0.35 -6.11 -12.98
CA LEU A 97 -1.06 -5.89 -14.24
C LEU A 97 -2.47 -6.46 -14.21
N ALA A 98 -3.44 -5.67 -14.65
CA ALA A 98 -4.82 -6.08 -14.78
C ALA A 98 -5.43 -5.68 -16.13
N LEU A 99 -6.49 -6.37 -16.52
CA LEU A 99 -7.27 -6.08 -17.71
C LEU A 99 -8.58 -5.38 -17.33
N ILE A 100 -8.85 -4.28 -18.03
CA ILE A 100 -10.15 -3.61 -17.98
C ILE A 100 -10.69 -3.40 -19.38
N GLN A 101 -12.01 -3.47 -19.50
CA GLN A 101 -12.73 -3.13 -20.73
C GLN A 101 -13.42 -1.78 -20.54
N HIS A 102 -13.27 -0.90 -21.52
CA HIS A 102 -14.12 0.29 -21.63
C HIS A 102 -14.62 0.38 -23.09
N GLN A 103 -15.94 0.47 -23.25
CA GLN A 103 -16.60 0.37 -24.56
C GLN A 103 -16.18 -0.91 -25.30
N THR A 104 -15.63 -0.80 -26.51
CA THR A 104 -15.15 -1.92 -27.34
C THR A 104 -13.65 -2.20 -27.19
N LYS A 105 -12.95 -1.45 -26.30
CA LYS A 105 -11.51 -1.54 -26.14
C LYS A 105 -11.14 -2.28 -24.85
N LEU A 106 -10.13 -3.13 -24.95
CA LEU A 106 -9.49 -3.81 -23.84
C LEU A 106 -8.18 -3.10 -23.52
N TYR A 107 -7.94 -2.84 -22.25
CA TYR A 107 -6.79 -2.12 -21.74
C TYR A 107 -6.01 -2.98 -20.77
N LEU A 108 -4.69 -3.00 -20.92
CA LEU A 108 -3.76 -3.49 -19.91
C LEU A 108 -3.33 -2.31 -19.05
N VAL A 109 -3.55 -2.42 -17.75
CA VAL A 109 -3.26 -1.35 -16.78
C VAL A 109 -2.28 -1.80 -15.72
N ASN A 110 -1.43 -0.88 -15.27
CA ASN A 110 -0.48 -1.14 -14.20
C ASN A 110 -1.12 -0.83 -12.83
N THR A 111 -1.54 -1.87 -12.12
CA THR A 111 -2.21 -1.80 -10.82
C THR A 111 -1.32 -1.18 -9.74
N PHE A 112 -0.02 -1.45 -9.75
CA PHE A 112 0.93 -0.86 -8.79
C PHE A 112 0.99 0.66 -8.93
N LYS A 113 1.23 1.13 -10.15
CA LYS A 113 1.31 2.56 -10.42
C LYS A 113 -0.02 3.29 -10.17
N LEU A 114 -1.15 2.67 -10.53
CA LEU A 114 -2.48 3.24 -10.30
C LEU A 114 -2.83 3.31 -8.81
N SER A 115 -2.52 2.26 -8.04
CA SER A 115 -2.79 2.25 -6.60
C SER A 115 -1.94 3.27 -5.87
N ARG A 116 -0.66 3.42 -6.24
CA ARG A 116 0.20 4.48 -5.72
C ARG A 116 -0.41 5.87 -5.94
N GLU A 117 -0.87 6.16 -7.16
CA GLU A 117 -1.49 7.45 -7.46
C GLU A 117 -2.81 7.65 -6.69
N LEU A 118 -3.64 6.61 -6.61
CA LEU A 118 -4.87 6.62 -5.82
C LEU A 118 -4.59 6.96 -4.35
N PHE A 119 -3.63 6.28 -3.71
CA PHE A 119 -3.31 6.52 -2.31
C PHE A 119 -2.71 7.90 -2.07
N TYR A 120 -1.90 8.40 -3.01
CA TYR A 120 -1.41 9.78 -2.95
C TYR A 120 -2.55 10.79 -2.97
N GLN A 121 -3.52 10.60 -3.86
CA GLN A 121 -4.71 11.45 -3.95
C GLN A 121 -5.56 11.35 -2.68
N LEU A 122 -5.77 10.15 -2.14
CA LEU A 122 -6.52 9.96 -0.88
C LEU A 122 -5.84 10.67 0.30
N LEU A 123 -4.51 10.58 0.40
CA LEU A 123 -3.74 11.29 1.43
C LEU A 123 -3.92 12.81 1.33
N LEU A 124 -3.91 13.36 0.12
CA LEU A 124 -4.16 14.79 -0.06
C LEU A 124 -5.62 15.14 0.26
N LEU A 125 -6.58 14.36 -0.24
CA LEU A 125 -8.03 14.60 -0.12
C LEU A 125 -8.49 14.55 1.34
N ASP A 126 -8.07 13.53 2.08
CA ASP A 126 -8.52 13.24 3.44
C ASP A 126 -7.54 13.72 4.52
N PHE A 127 -6.57 14.58 4.17
CA PHE A 127 -5.58 15.13 5.10
C PHE A 127 -6.20 15.64 6.41
N GLY A 128 -5.66 15.17 7.54
CA GLY A 128 -6.13 15.50 8.89
C GLY A 128 -7.44 14.81 9.30
N ASN A 129 -8.00 13.92 8.46
CA ASN A 129 -9.28 13.26 8.70
C ASN A 129 -9.24 11.77 8.29
N PHE A 130 -8.18 11.07 8.68
CA PHE A 130 -8.04 9.64 8.44
C PHE A 130 -8.64 8.81 9.58
N GLY A 131 -9.17 7.63 9.24
CA GLY A 131 -9.24 6.55 10.22
C GLY A 131 -7.86 5.97 10.49
N ALA A 132 -7.74 5.11 11.49
CA ALA A 132 -6.49 4.44 11.83
C ALA A 132 -6.64 2.92 11.69
N ILE A 133 -5.67 2.27 11.04
CA ILE A 133 -5.42 0.83 11.13
C ILE A 133 -4.50 0.63 12.33
N ARG A 134 -4.94 -0.15 13.31
CA ARG A 134 -4.14 -0.48 14.49
C ARG A 134 -3.45 -1.82 14.29
N LEU A 135 -2.14 -1.84 14.52
CA LEU A 135 -1.37 -3.07 14.53
C LEU A 135 -1.83 -3.95 15.70
N SER A 136 -1.83 -5.26 15.52
CA SER A 136 -2.10 -6.19 16.63
C SER A 136 -1.10 -6.03 17.75
N GLU A 137 0.16 -5.91 17.35
CA GLU A 137 1.31 -5.76 18.21
C GLU A 137 2.02 -4.46 17.82
N PRO A 138 2.26 -3.53 18.75
CA PRO A 138 3.08 -2.35 18.48
C PRO A 138 4.47 -2.77 17.99
N ALA A 139 4.92 -2.16 16.89
CA ALA A 139 6.17 -2.54 16.24
C ALA A 139 7.30 -1.56 16.63
N PRO A 140 8.36 -1.99 17.32
CA PRO A 140 9.46 -1.11 17.71
C PRO A 140 10.13 -0.49 16.49
N LEU A 141 10.24 0.85 16.46
CA LEU A 141 10.86 1.56 15.35
C LEU A 141 12.34 1.18 15.15
N TYR A 142 13.03 0.88 16.25
CA TYR A 142 14.42 0.42 16.23
C TYR A 142 14.56 -0.88 15.43
N ASP A 143 13.72 -1.87 15.71
CA ASP A 143 13.74 -3.16 15.03
C ASP A 143 13.35 -3.02 13.56
N LEU A 144 12.36 -2.18 13.26
CA LEU A 144 11.96 -1.84 11.88
C LEU A 144 13.12 -1.19 11.11
N ALA A 145 13.84 -0.25 11.71
CA ALA A 145 14.99 0.40 11.07
C ALA A 145 16.15 -0.58 10.87
N MET A 146 16.46 -1.43 11.86
CA MET A 146 17.48 -2.47 11.72
C MET A 146 17.17 -3.43 10.58
N MET A 147 15.93 -3.91 10.49
CA MET A 147 15.47 -4.74 9.37
C MET A 147 15.59 -4.01 8.03
N ALA A 148 15.29 -2.70 7.99
CA ALA A 148 15.40 -1.92 6.77
C ALA A 148 16.85 -1.85 6.27
N PHE A 149 17.82 -1.60 7.16
CA PHE A 149 19.24 -1.57 6.80
C PHE A 149 19.80 -2.92 6.33
N ASP A 150 19.14 -4.04 6.62
CA ASP A 150 19.50 -5.36 6.09
C ASP A 150 18.95 -5.60 4.67
N LEU A 151 17.99 -4.79 4.23
CA LEU A 151 17.46 -4.85 2.86
C LEU A 151 18.37 -4.06 1.91
N GLN A 152 18.63 -4.64 0.73
CA GLN A 152 19.43 -4.01 -0.32
C GLN A 152 18.86 -2.65 -0.76
N GLU A 153 17.53 -2.52 -0.71
CA GLU A 153 16.77 -1.33 -1.08
C GLU A 153 17.07 -0.12 -0.20
N SER A 154 17.60 -0.33 1.02
CA SER A 154 18.01 0.77 1.90
C SER A 154 19.20 1.55 1.36
N GLY A 155 20.00 0.95 0.47
CA GLY A 155 21.24 1.54 -0.02
C GLY A 155 22.32 1.70 1.05
N TRP A 156 22.14 1.11 2.24
CA TRP A 156 23.12 1.23 3.33
C TRP A 156 24.46 0.59 2.97
N THR A 157 25.52 1.30 3.31
CA THR A 157 26.89 0.84 3.20
C THR A 157 27.62 1.01 4.53
N PRO A 158 28.72 0.27 4.78
CA PRO A 158 29.53 0.47 5.98
C PRO A 158 30.10 1.88 6.14
N ALA A 159 30.12 2.69 5.07
CA ALA A 159 30.55 4.08 5.11
C ALA A 159 29.54 5.02 5.78
N ASP A 160 28.26 4.64 5.84
CA ASP A 160 27.19 5.44 6.43
C ASP A 160 27.19 5.40 7.96
N GLY A 161 27.97 4.48 8.56
CA GLY A 161 28.09 4.30 9.99
C GLY A 161 27.43 3.01 10.48
N LYS A 162 27.45 2.82 11.81
CA LYS A 162 26.91 1.62 12.45
C LYS A 162 25.39 1.62 12.39
N LYS A 163 24.80 0.49 12.03
CA LYS A 163 23.33 0.33 11.91
C LYS A 163 22.63 0.63 13.23
N GLU A 164 23.23 0.25 14.36
CA GLU A 164 22.64 0.44 15.68
C GLU A 164 22.50 1.93 16.04
N ASP A 165 23.52 2.71 15.72
CA ASP A 165 23.52 4.17 15.96
C ASP A 165 22.50 4.85 15.04
N LEU A 166 22.44 4.44 13.77
CA LEU A 166 21.47 4.95 12.79
C LEU A 166 20.03 4.57 13.17
N ALA A 167 19.77 3.33 13.60
CA ALA A 167 18.44 2.89 14.03
C ALA A 167 17.96 3.63 15.29
N THR A 168 18.88 3.93 16.20
CA THR A 168 18.59 4.79 17.36
C THR A 168 18.23 6.20 16.91
N TYR A 169 18.99 6.78 15.98
CA TYR A 169 18.68 8.09 15.39
C TYR A 169 17.31 8.12 14.73
N VAL A 170 16.97 7.13 13.90
CA VAL A 170 15.65 7.02 13.24
C VAL A 170 14.53 6.99 14.27
N THR A 171 14.70 6.20 15.34
CA THR A 171 13.73 6.06 16.42
C THR A 171 13.51 7.40 17.14
N ASP A 172 14.58 8.05 17.60
CA ASP A 172 14.48 9.33 18.31
C ASP A 172 13.93 10.44 17.42
N PHE A 173 14.34 10.45 16.15
CA PHE A 173 13.87 11.42 15.17
C PHE A 173 12.36 11.31 14.95
N LEU A 174 11.84 10.11 14.65
CA LEU A 174 10.40 9.92 14.44
C LEU A 174 9.58 10.13 15.72
N LYS A 175 10.11 9.77 16.89
CA LYS A 175 9.50 10.12 18.18
C LYS A 175 9.35 11.62 18.36
N SER A 176 10.32 12.42 17.91
CA SER A 176 10.23 13.89 17.94
C SER A 176 9.10 14.46 17.06
N LYS A 177 8.62 13.68 16.08
CA LYS A 177 7.56 14.07 15.14
C LYS A 177 6.18 13.45 15.46
N ARG A 178 6.08 12.63 16.52
CA ARG A 178 4.89 11.82 16.84
C ARG A 178 3.59 12.60 16.90
N GLU A 179 3.59 13.80 17.51
CA GLU A 179 2.36 14.59 17.68
C GLU A 179 1.79 15.03 16.33
N MET A 180 2.67 15.45 15.42
CA MET A 180 2.29 15.88 14.08
C MET A 180 1.82 14.70 13.21
N LEU A 181 2.54 13.57 13.30
CA LEU A 181 2.20 12.33 12.60
C LEU A 181 0.82 11.79 13.01
N GLU A 182 0.53 11.84 14.31
CA GLU A 182 -0.75 11.42 14.86
C GLU A 182 -1.88 12.37 14.46
N GLU A 183 -1.65 13.69 14.59
CA GLU A 183 -2.67 14.72 14.30
C GLU A 183 -3.07 14.75 12.83
N TYR A 184 -2.10 14.73 11.91
CA TYR A 184 -2.39 14.91 10.49
C TYR A 184 -2.58 13.62 9.72
N PHE A 185 -1.93 12.53 10.12
CA PHE A 185 -1.85 11.31 9.32
C PHE A 185 -2.36 10.05 10.04
N ALA A 186 -2.87 10.18 11.28
CA ALA A 186 -3.30 9.02 12.08
C ALA A 186 -2.21 7.93 12.20
N LEU A 187 -0.95 8.34 12.15
CA LEU A 187 0.23 7.49 12.36
C LEU A 187 0.70 7.70 13.81
N GLU A 188 0.38 6.74 14.68
CA GLU A 188 0.64 6.82 16.11
C GLU A 188 1.95 6.12 16.45
N ILE A 189 2.86 6.85 17.08
CA ILE A 189 4.08 6.33 17.71
C ILE A 189 3.97 6.60 19.21
N ASP A 190 4.07 5.56 20.02
CA ASP A 190 3.98 5.69 21.48
C ASP A 190 5.24 6.33 22.10
N THR A 191 5.22 6.55 23.41
CA THR A 191 6.33 7.16 24.14
C THR A 191 7.58 6.29 24.18
N ASP A 192 7.42 4.98 24.04
CA ASP A 192 8.52 4.01 24.07
C ASP A 192 9.21 3.92 22.71
N GLY A 193 8.55 4.33 21.63
CA GLY A 193 9.08 4.31 20.27
C GLY A 193 8.54 3.14 19.44
N ASN A 194 7.33 2.69 19.74
CA ASN A 194 6.64 1.67 18.96
C ASN A 194 5.62 2.31 18.03
N LEU A 195 5.58 1.84 16.78
CA LEU A 195 4.53 2.15 15.83
C LEU A 195 3.26 1.40 16.26
N CYS A 196 2.18 2.13 16.53
CA CYS A 196 0.91 1.58 16.98
C CYS A 196 -0.14 1.57 15.87
N THR A 197 -0.16 2.63 15.04
CA THR A 197 -1.16 2.78 13.97
C THR A 197 -0.57 3.32 12.68
N ILE A 198 -1.26 3.04 11.57
CA ILE A 198 -1.02 3.60 10.24
C ILE A 198 -2.35 4.15 9.65
N PRO A 199 -2.32 5.12 8.71
CA PRO A 199 -3.53 5.74 8.16
C PRO A 199 -4.44 4.76 7.40
N MET A 200 -5.72 4.70 7.75
CA MET A 200 -6.71 3.97 6.94
C MET A 200 -7.12 4.81 5.73
N LEU A 201 -6.45 4.61 4.60
CA LEU A 201 -6.70 5.36 3.35
C LEU A 201 -7.91 4.85 2.57
N LEU A 202 -8.15 3.55 2.60
CA LEU A 202 -9.24 2.90 1.88
C LEU A 202 -9.88 1.83 2.75
N GLU A 203 -11.21 1.78 2.76
CA GLU A 203 -11.95 0.78 3.55
C GLU A 203 -11.67 -0.63 3.02
N ASN A 204 -11.51 -1.59 3.94
CA ASN A 204 -11.16 -2.98 3.63
C ASN A 204 -9.81 -3.16 2.90
N TYR A 205 -8.93 -2.17 2.95
CA TYR A 205 -7.56 -2.27 2.44
C TYR A 205 -6.55 -2.19 3.59
N VAL A 206 -5.64 -3.15 3.65
CA VAL A 206 -4.46 -3.12 4.51
C VAL A 206 -3.25 -3.18 3.59
N PRO A 207 -2.29 -2.24 3.70
CA PRO A 207 -1.11 -2.25 2.84
C PRO A 207 -0.22 -3.47 3.16
N PRO A 208 0.66 -3.90 2.23
CA PRO A 208 1.62 -4.98 2.48
C PRO A 208 2.57 -4.61 3.63
N LEU A 209 2.34 -5.17 4.82
CA LEU A 209 3.05 -4.81 6.04
C LEU A 209 4.52 -5.24 6.03
N GLU A 210 4.92 -6.14 5.12
CA GLU A 210 6.33 -6.49 4.90
C GLU A 210 7.15 -5.27 4.46
N GLY A 211 6.51 -4.25 3.88
CA GLY A 211 7.15 -2.99 3.51
C GLY A 211 7.35 -2.00 4.67
N LEU A 212 6.87 -2.31 5.88
CA LEU A 212 6.99 -1.42 7.04
C LEU A 212 8.43 -0.99 7.36
N PRO A 213 9.45 -1.88 7.35
CA PRO A 213 10.84 -1.50 7.59
C PRO A 213 11.32 -0.37 6.66
N MET A 214 11.17 -0.57 5.34
CA MET A 214 11.57 0.43 4.35
C MET A 214 10.74 1.71 4.45
N TYR A 215 9.45 1.60 4.77
CA TYR A 215 8.60 2.77 4.98
C TYR A 215 9.10 3.63 6.15
N ILE A 216 9.41 3.02 7.30
CA ILE A 216 9.96 3.74 8.46
C ILE A 216 11.30 4.40 8.13
N LEU A 217 12.19 3.70 7.45
CA LEU A 217 13.47 4.26 7.03
C LEU A 217 13.25 5.48 6.11
N ARG A 218 12.43 5.33 5.06
CA ARG A 218 12.17 6.41 4.09
C ARG A 218 11.43 7.60 4.69
N LEU A 219 10.57 7.39 5.70
CA LEU A 219 10.00 8.50 6.45
C LEU A 219 11.08 9.35 7.14
N SER A 220 12.15 8.73 7.63
CA SER A 220 13.24 9.45 8.30
C SER A 220 14.23 10.11 7.34
N THR A 221 14.42 9.58 6.12
CA THR A 221 15.45 10.04 5.18
C THR A 221 14.90 10.83 3.97
N GLU A 222 13.77 10.42 3.41
CA GLU A 222 13.25 10.97 2.13
C GLU A 222 12.23 12.09 2.32
N VAL A 223 11.61 12.18 3.49
CA VAL A 223 10.64 13.25 3.79
C VAL A 223 11.40 14.53 4.13
N ASN A 224 11.04 15.64 3.48
CA ASN A 224 11.61 16.95 3.79
C ASN A 224 10.94 17.54 5.04
N TRP A 225 11.55 17.38 6.20
CA TRP A 225 10.98 17.86 7.46
C TRP A 225 11.23 19.35 7.76
N GLU A 226 11.92 20.07 6.87
CA GLU A 226 12.30 21.47 7.06
C GLU A 226 11.26 22.44 6.51
N GLU A 227 10.75 22.17 5.30
CA GLU A 227 9.75 23.01 4.64
C GLU A 227 8.35 22.41 4.77
N GLU A 228 7.41 23.13 5.39
CA GLU A 228 6.06 22.63 5.70
C GLU A 228 5.33 22.02 4.48
N LYS A 229 5.37 22.71 3.34
CA LYS A 229 4.69 22.26 2.12
C LYS A 229 5.33 20.99 1.58
N GLU A 230 6.65 20.99 1.43
CA GLU A 230 7.39 19.84 0.91
C GLU A 230 7.35 18.65 1.88
N CYS A 231 7.29 18.89 3.19
CA CYS A 231 7.04 17.89 4.22
C CYS A 231 5.77 17.11 3.95
N PHE A 232 4.63 17.81 3.79
CA PHE A 232 3.37 17.12 3.52
C PHE A 232 3.37 16.40 2.18
N MET A 233 3.94 17.00 1.13
CA MET A 233 3.98 16.37 -0.20
C MET A 233 4.87 15.13 -0.22
N SER A 234 6.08 15.22 0.32
CA SER A 234 7.02 14.10 0.41
C SER A 234 6.49 13.00 1.34
N PHE A 235 5.88 13.34 2.48
CA PHE A 235 5.21 12.35 3.34
C PHE A 235 4.09 11.60 2.60
N CYS A 236 3.24 12.34 1.87
CA CYS A 236 2.17 11.72 1.09
C CYS A 236 2.72 10.79 0.01
N LYS A 237 3.82 11.17 -0.62
CA LYS A 237 4.49 10.36 -1.66
C LYS A 237 5.07 9.07 -1.09
N GLU A 238 5.78 9.15 0.04
CA GLU A 238 6.38 7.97 0.68
C GLU A 238 5.31 7.03 1.24
N THR A 239 4.25 7.59 1.80
CA THR A 239 3.11 6.80 2.27
C THR A 239 2.34 6.17 1.12
N SER A 240 2.15 6.87 -0.01
CA SER A 240 1.47 6.28 -1.16
C SER A 240 2.29 5.17 -1.82
N GLU A 241 3.61 5.29 -1.83
CA GLU A 241 4.53 4.23 -2.28
C GLU A 241 4.43 3.01 -1.35
N PHE A 242 4.42 3.19 -0.02
CA PHE A 242 4.19 2.10 0.93
C PHE A 242 2.83 1.42 0.74
N TYR A 243 1.76 2.19 0.53
CA TYR A 243 0.42 1.63 0.35
C TYR A 243 0.20 1.02 -1.03
N ALA A 244 1.02 1.34 -2.01
CA ALA A 244 0.88 0.85 -3.37
C ALA A 244 0.87 -0.69 -3.42
N PHE A 245 -0.01 -1.23 -4.26
CA PHE A 245 -0.20 -2.65 -4.40
C PHE A 245 0.96 -3.27 -5.18
N ARG A 246 1.96 -3.79 -4.45
CA ARG A 246 3.21 -4.36 -4.98
C ARG A 246 3.24 -5.87 -4.92
N ASN A 247 4.05 -6.47 -5.81
CA ASN A 247 4.45 -7.86 -5.68
C ASN A 247 5.71 -7.95 -4.80
N ASN A 248 5.60 -8.53 -3.61
CA ASN A 248 6.76 -8.75 -2.71
C ASN A 248 7.62 -9.96 -3.13
N GLU A 249 7.37 -10.60 -4.28
CA GLU A 249 8.11 -11.78 -4.74
C GLU A 249 9.56 -11.52 -5.18
N LEU A 250 10.01 -10.27 -5.26
CA LEU A 250 11.41 -9.96 -5.55
C LEU A 250 12.39 -10.40 -4.46
N GLN A 251 11.90 -10.91 -3.32
CA GLN A 251 12.73 -11.55 -2.29
C GLN A 251 12.90 -13.08 -2.46
N ASN A 252 12.17 -13.73 -3.38
CA ASN A 252 12.22 -15.20 -3.56
C ASN A 252 13.03 -15.67 -4.78
N ALA A 253 13.76 -14.78 -5.45
CA ALA A 253 14.57 -15.12 -6.63
C ALA A 253 16.02 -15.56 -6.26
N GLU A 254 16.15 -16.55 -5.38
CA GLU A 254 17.35 -17.40 -5.31
C GLU A 254 16.95 -18.82 -5.72
N PRO A 255 17.50 -19.40 -6.79
CA PRO A 255 17.22 -20.78 -7.16
C PRO A 255 17.98 -21.71 -6.22
N VAL A 256 17.45 -21.94 -5.02
CA VAL A 256 17.98 -22.98 -4.14
C VAL A 256 17.51 -24.32 -4.71
N LEU A 257 18.48 -25.09 -5.20
CA LEU A 257 18.36 -26.46 -5.66
C LEU A 257 17.44 -27.27 -4.73
N ALA A 258 16.32 -27.70 -5.30
CA ALA A 258 15.28 -28.45 -4.61
C ALA A 258 15.86 -29.69 -3.90
N SER A 259 15.75 -29.71 -2.58
CA SER A 259 15.79 -30.94 -1.80
C SER A 259 14.35 -31.45 -1.65
N PRO A 260 14.04 -32.70 -2.02
CA PRO A 260 12.67 -33.20 -1.99
C PRO A 260 12.34 -33.69 -0.58
N SER A 261 11.57 -32.92 0.17
CA SER A 261 10.90 -33.46 1.35
C SER A 261 9.64 -32.69 1.71
N GLN A 262 8.54 -33.43 1.55
CA GLN A 262 7.23 -33.33 2.19
C GLN A 262 6.24 -32.33 1.59
N THR A 263 5.31 -32.94 0.85
CA THR A 263 4.06 -32.44 0.32
C THR A 263 3.19 -31.88 1.44
N GLU A 264 3.24 -30.58 1.65
CA GLU A 264 2.10 -29.82 2.17
C GLU A 264 1.51 -29.06 0.99
N GLU A 265 0.31 -29.45 0.58
CA GLU A 265 -0.47 -28.75 -0.44
C GLU A 265 -0.57 -27.27 -0.02
N PRO A 266 -0.16 -26.31 -0.86
CA PRO A 266 -0.31 -24.90 -0.55
C PRO A 266 -1.81 -24.60 -0.42
N ASP A 267 -2.20 -24.05 0.73
CA ASP A 267 -3.58 -23.65 1.02
C ASP A 267 -4.05 -22.67 -0.06
N GLN A 268 -4.90 -23.14 -0.99
CA GLN A 268 -5.36 -22.41 -2.18
C GLN A 268 -6.06 -21.08 -1.84
N ASN A 269 -6.37 -20.82 -0.57
CA ASN A 269 -7.01 -19.60 -0.10
C ASN A 269 -6.12 -18.35 -0.05
N MET A 270 -4.79 -18.47 0.09
CA MET A 270 -3.94 -17.30 0.28
C MET A 270 -3.61 -16.58 -1.04
N ASP A 271 -3.57 -17.33 -2.15
CA ASP A 271 -3.17 -16.83 -3.46
C ASP A 271 -4.30 -16.12 -4.22
N ASP A 272 -5.57 -16.31 -3.81
CA ASP A 272 -6.73 -15.62 -4.40
C ASP A 272 -7.12 -14.33 -3.67
N ASN A 273 -6.54 -14.06 -2.49
CA ASN A 273 -6.87 -12.87 -1.70
C ASN A 273 -6.46 -11.56 -2.40
N TRP A 274 -5.32 -11.55 -3.08
CA TRP A 274 -4.81 -10.35 -3.75
C TRP A 274 -5.62 -10.01 -5.01
N LYS A 275 -6.09 -11.02 -5.76
CA LYS A 275 -6.97 -10.83 -6.92
C LYS A 275 -8.32 -10.26 -6.46
N TRP A 276 -8.86 -10.82 -5.36
CA TRP A 276 -10.09 -10.31 -4.77
C TRP A 276 -9.95 -8.85 -4.36
N THR A 277 -8.86 -8.51 -3.66
CA THR A 277 -8.55 -7.12 -3.26
C THR A 277 -8.44 -6.20 -4.47
N THR A 278 -7.78 -6.66 -5.53
CA THR A 278 -7.66 -5.90 -6.78
C THR A 278 -9.05 -5.60 -7.35
N GLU A 279 -9.85 -6.63 -7.59
CA GLU A 279 -11.17 -6.53 -8.23
C GLU A 279 -12.23 -5.82 -7.38
N HIS A 280 -12.26 -6.07 -6.08
CA HIS A 280 -13.36 -5.68 -5.20
C HIS A 280 -13.04 -4.50 -4.29
N VAL A 281 -11.77 -4.10 -4.17
CA VAL A 281 -11.35 -2.95 -3.36
C VAL A 281 -10.73 -1.87 -4.24
N LEU A 282 -9.69 -2.19 -5.02
CA LEU A 282 -8.95 -1.19 -5.79
C LEU A 282 -9.73 -0.68 -7.01
N PHE A 283 -10.27 -1.56 -7.85
CA PHE A 283 -10.99 -1.13 -9.06
C PHE A 283 -12.29 -0.35 -8.78
N PRO A 284 -13.09 -0.70 -7.76
CA PRO A 284 -14.20 0.13 -7.30
C PRO A 284 -13.72 1.50 -6.79
N ALA A 285 -12.58 1.56 -6.10
CA ALA A 285 -11.98 2.83 -5.66
C ALA A 285 -11.52 3.68 -6.85
N TYR A 286 -10.93 3.08 -7.89
CA TYR A 286 -10.55 3.78 -9.12
C TYR A 286 -11.77 4.40 -9.80
N ARG A 287 -12.88 3.66 -9.85
CA ARG A 287 -14.16 4.15 -10.40
C ARG A 287 -14.67 5.39 -9.67
N ALA A 288 -14.58 5.39 -8.34
CA ALA A 288 -15.18 6.42 -7.50
C ALA A 288 -14.29 7.66 -7.34
N ARG A 289 -12.96 7.51 -7.34
CA ARG A 289 -12.07 8.53 -6.78
C ARG A 289 -10.80 8.83 -7.57
N CYS A 290 -10.47 8.07 -8.63
CA CYS A 290 -9.19 8.23 -9.30
C CYS A 290 -9.24 9.27 -10.43
N ASP A 291 -8.59 10.41 -10.20
CA ASP A 291 -8.35 11.42 -11.23
C ASP A 291 -6.96 11.17 -11.82
N VAL A 292 -6.86 10.33 -12.85
CA VAL A 292 -5.56 9.89 -13.41
C VAL A 292 -4.87 11.01 -14.20
N HIS A 293 -3.60 11.27 -13.86
CA HIS A 293 -2.70 12.12 -14.64
C HIS A 293 -1.98 11.30 -15.73
N LEU A 294 -1.72 11.91 -16.90
CA LEU A 294 -0.85 11.28 -17.89
C LEU A 294 0.56 11.24 -17.33
N ASP A 295 1.04 10.03 -17.03
CA ASP A 295 2.37 9.54 -17.37
C ASP A 295 2.37 8.00 -17.24
N ASP A 296 2.57 7.27 -18.34
CA ASP A 296 2.87 5.82 -18.43
C ASP A 296 1.93 4.75 -17.81
N TYR A 297 0.69 5.06 -17.42
CA TYR A 297 -0.17 4.09 -16.69
C TYR A 297 -1.01 3.14 -17.55
N VAL A 298 -1.30 3.51 -18.80
CA VAL A 298 -2.20 2.77 -19.69
C VAL A 298 -1.53 2.58 -21.04
N SER A 299 -1.09 1.36 -21.34
CA SER A 299 -0.60 1.01 -22.68
C SER A 299 -1.76 0.45 -23.50
N CYS A 300 -2.21 1.20 -24.51
CA CYS A 300 -3.14 0.69 -25.52
C CYS A 300 -2.36 -0.06 -26.61
N ARG A 301 -1.88 -1.26 -26.32
CA ARG A 301 -1.37 -2.19 -27.34
C ARG A 301 -1.75 -3.62 -27.01
N LEU A 302 -3.05 -3.92 -27.10
CA LEU A 302 -3.45 -5.26 -27.50
C LEU A 302 -4.03 -5.12 -28.91
N PRO A 303 -3.47 -5.81 -29.92
CA PRO A 303 -4.05 -5.78 -31.25
C PRO A 303 -5.51 -6.21 -31.11
N SER A 304 -6.40 -5.45 -31.76
CA SER A 304 -7.77 -5.84 -32.00
C SER A 304 -7.79 -7.31 -32.38
N PHE A 305 -8.23 -8.19 -31.47
CA PHE A 305 -8.38 -9.60 -31.75
C PHE A 305 -9.38 -9.70 -32.91
N PRO A 306 -8.96 -10.11 -34.12
CA PRO A 306 -9.94 -10.47 -35.12
C PRO A 306 -10.65 -11.69 -34.58
N TYR A 307 -11.98 -11.68 -34.66
CA TYR A 307 -12.87 -12.76 -34.29
C TYR A 307 -12.38 -14.08 -34.94
N ARG A 308 -11.56 -14.85 -34.23
CA ARG A 308 -11.28 -16.26 -34.54
C ARG A 308 -11.92 -17.08 -33.44
N ARG A 309 -12.69 -18.07 -33.87
CA ARG A 309 -13.41 -19.03 -33.03
C ARG A 309 -12.50 -19.54 -31.91
N LEU A 310 -13.04 -19.57 -30.69
CA LEU A 310 -12.53 -20.26 -29.50
C LEU A 310 -12.47 -21.78 -29.75
N GLY A 311 -11.60 -22.21 -30.65
CA GLY A 311 -11.36 -23.62 -31.00
C GLY A 311 -9.92 -23.93 -31.39
N ASP A 312 -9.05 -22.93 -31.58
CA ASP A 312 -7.67 -23.13 -32.06
C ASP A 312 -6.58 -22.94 -30.99
N PHE A 313 -6.94 -22.71 -29.72
CA PHE A 313 -5.98 -22.83 -28.62
C PHE A 313 -6.13 -24.20 -27.99
N GLY A 314 -5.28 -25.13 -28.44
CA GLY A 314 -5.07 -26.42 -27.78
C GLY A 314 -4.59 -26.20 -26.35
N LEU A 315 -5.54 -26.14 -25.42
CA LEU A 315 -5.33 -26.10 -23.97
C LEU A 315 -6.57 -26.71 -23.30
N PHE A 316 -6.89 -27.93 -23.71
CA PHE A 316 -7.68 -28.90 -22.94
C PHE A 316 -7.20 -30.29 -23.34
N ASP A 317 -6.15 -30.79 -22.67
CA ASP A 317 -5.92 -32.22 -22.59
C ASP A 317 -6.96 -32.80 -21.61
N SER A 318 -7.91 -33.55 -22.16
CA SER A 318 -8.80 -34.44 -21.41
C SER A 318 -8.29 -35.88 -21.58
N PRO A 319 -8.31 -36.73 -20.54
CA PRO A 319 -7.62 -38.00 -20.58
C PRO A 319 -8.32 -39.04 -21.48
N ARG A 320 -7.51 -39.62 -22.36
CA ARG A 320 -7.55 -40.97 -22.98
C ARG A 320 -8.88 -41.75 -22.87
N SER A 321 -9.50 -41.99 -24.02
CA SER A 321 -10.22 -43.24 -24.26
C SER A 321 -9.48 -44.07 -25.32
N LEU A 322 -9.39 -45.36 -25.02
CA LEU A 322 -8.66 -46.38 -25.77
C LEU A 322 -9.23 -46.58 -27.17
N GLY A 323 -8.33 -46.78 -28.14
CA GLY A 323 -8.67 -46.90 -29.55
C GLY A 323 -9.31 -48.22 -29.95
N VAL A 324 -9.87 -48.21 -31.16
CA VAL A 324 -10.03 -49.38 -32.02
C VAL A 324 -9.79 -48.93 -33.47
N THR A 325 -8.90 -49.65 -34.14
CA THR A 325 -8.55 -49.60 -35.56
C THR A 325 -9.66 -50.17 -36.45
N HIS A 326 -9.93 -49.54 -37.60
CA HIS A 326 -10.20 -50.15 -38.92
C HIS A 326 -10.57 -49.00 -39.88
N ASP A 327 -9.83 -48.68 -40.95
CA ASP A 327 -9.55 -49.40 -42.20
C ASP A 327 -10.43 -48.89 -43.36
N GLU A 328 -9.77 -48.69 -44.49
CA GLU A 328 -10.27 -48.61 -45.87
C GLU A 328 -11.10 -47.39 -46.41
N ARG A 329 -10.47 -46.76 -47.42
CA ARG A 329 -10.96 -46.48 -48.80
C ARG A 329 -11.11 -45.02 -49.27
N LEU A 330 -10.42 -44.83 -50.41
CA LEU A 330 -10.47 -43.76 -51.41
C LEU A 330 -11.88 -43.28 -51.82
N GLY A 331 -11.95 -42.03 -52.28
CA GLY A 331 -12.96 -41.58 -53.23
C GLY A 331 -12.95 -40.08 -53.49
N ASP A 332 -12.36 -39.68 -54.63
CA ASP A 332 -12.51 -38.38 -55.27
C ASP A 332 -13.98 -38.05 -55.65
N HIS A 333 -14.34 -36.75 -55.63
CA HIS A 333 -15.15 -35.99 -56.63
C HIS A 333 -15.72 -34.70 -55.99
N VAL A 334 -15.30 -33.51 -56.42
CA VAL A 334 -15.85 -32.64 -57.50
C VAL A 334 -17.22 -32.00 -57.18
N SER A 335 -17.17 -30.66 -57.06
CA SER A 335 -18.13 -29.61 -57.45
C SER A 335 -19.61 -29.69 -57.08
N CYS A 336 -20.09 -28.64 -56.38
CA CYS A 336 -20.92 -27.59 -56.97
C CYS A 336 -20.88 -26.32 -56.10
#